data_AF-A0A918LL25-F1
#
_entry.id   AF-A0A918LL25-F1
#
_cell.length_a   1.000
_cell.length_b   1.000
_cell.length_c   1.000
_cell.angle_alpha   90.00
_cell.angle_beta   90.00
_cell.angle_gamma   90.00
#
_symmetry.space_group_name_H-M   'P 1'
#
loop_
_entity.id
_entity.type
_entity.pdbx_description
1 polymer ?
#
loop_
_entity_poly.entity_id
_entity_poly.type
_entity_poly.pdbx_seq_one_letter_code
_entity_poly.pdbx_strand_id
1 'polypeptide(L)'
;MRSSPVARFGRLAALLLLVAAGQALPSPAVAAAPAPVAGELRPYNVDRVFSAGVSSGGYMATQLHVAHSQTFDGSAVFASGPYNCAQNDLNRALNACMEVSQDLQLSRLEQTTRDWSARGLIDDVAGLSGDPVYTFSGSADSTVERPVVGALRDYYGRFGARVLHNQATAAGHAWISPLGANSCGVTRSPWMNNCGIDPEREFLGHLLGSVAAPASAPGGRLVQFDQNAYAPGGAAGPISMDDKGFVYTPTACEDGAVCSVVVALHGCKQGYSYQGFGTRFIDQAYLNEYADTNRLIVLYPQAVATATLDNPNGCWNWWGYLGDTSYARHGGRQLDTIVNMVRALGGGGGTPPPGGTTLRSAAAEDGYVKAAGDGTAAAVGTLEASYGLALGRGTDGKFNRAVLSFDTSAVPADKKITRAYLTVTRSSGSGDPWASPAGNRLLVDVHQGCLGGCAVEPADWSAPVSAAGAAEVPAFTTGAASSTDLSPAGLAAINRLGTTQIRLRFAQGQTSTAYLFANKDAPVTLTVEYE
;
A
#
# COMPACT_ATOMS: atom_id res chain seq x y z
N MET A 1 49.34 76.44 29.27
CA MET A 1 49.70 75.28 28.43
C MET A 1 50.46 74.29 29.28
N ARG A 2 50.08 73.00 29.26
CA ARG A 2 50.81 71.83 29.79
C ARG A 2 50.96 71.84 31.34
N SER A 3 50.89 70.76 32.11
CA SER A 3 50.84 69.31 31.90
C SER A 3 50.79 68.64 33.29
N SER A 4 49.86 67.69 33.52
CA SER A 4 49.85 66.56 34.51
C SER A 4 50.08 66.86 36.02
N PRO A 5 49.85 65.94 37.01
CA PRO A 5 49.42 64.53 36.97
C PRO A 5 48.34 64.07 38.00
N VAL A 6 47.79 62.86 37.76
CA VAL A 6 47.49 61.74 38.69
C VAL A 6 46.87 62.00 40.08
N ALA A 7 45.70 61.41 40.37
CA ALA A 7 45.51 60.35 41.39
C ALA A 7 44.04 59.90 41.53
N ARG A 8 43.87 58.60 41.73
CA ARG A 8 42.63 57.82 41.84
C ARG A 8 41.85 58.11 43.12
N PHE A 9 40.51 58.08 43.03
CA PHE A 9 39.64 57.55 44.09
C PHE A 9 38.46 56.80 43.46
N GLY A 10 38.33 55.52 43.81
CA GLY A 10 37.18 54.70 43.45
C GLY A 10 35.94 55.08 44.25
N ARG A 11 34.77 54.94 43.63
CA ARG A 11 33.49 54.87 44.33
C ARG A 11 32.64 53.76 43.71
N LEU A 12 32.20 52.85 44.60
CA LEU A 12 31.21 51.82 44.35
C LEU A 12 29.92 52.46 43.78
N ALA A 13 29.40 51.88 42.70
CA ALA A 13 28.04 52.13 42.24
C ALA A 13 27.17 50.93 42.65
N ALA A 14 26.17 51.18 43.50
CA ALA A 14 25.12 50.23 43.82
C ALA A 14 24.15 50.14 42.64
N LEU A 15 23.96 48.93 42.08
CA LEU A 15 22.92 48.66 41.09
C LEU A 15 21.59 48.42 41.83
N LEU A 16 20.62 49.32 41.62
CA LEU A 16 19.22 49.06 41.96
C LEU A 16 18.64 48.03 40.97
N LEU A 17 18.25 46.86 41.47
CA LEU A 17 17.43 45.89 40.76
C LEU A 17 15.96 46.34 40.78
N LEU A 18 15.47 46.85 39.65
CA LEU A 18 14.04 46.96 39.39
C LEU A 18 13.51 45.57 39.00
N VAL A 19 12.73 44.96 39.87
CA VAL A 19 11.94 43.76 39.57
C VAL A 19 10.74 44.20 38.74
N ALA A 20 10.85 44.10 37.42
CA ALA A 20 9.70 44.17 36.53
C ALA A 20 8.93 42.84 36.66
N ALA A 21 7.74 42.88 37.24
CA ALA A 21 6.78 41.78 37.19
C ALA A 21 6.34 41.59 35.73
N GLY A 22 7.07 40.76 34.99
CA GLY A 22 6.68 40.33 33.66
C GLY A 22 5.40 39.52 33.76
N GLN A 23 4.30 40.06 33.23
CA GLN A 23 3.11 39.25 32.98
C GLN A 23 3.48 38.25 31.89
N ALA A 24 3.51 36.97 32.26
CA ALA A 24 3.68 35.89 31.32
C ALA A 24 2.49 35.93 30.35
N LEU A 25 2.77 36.23 29.07
CA LEU A 25 1.82 35.96 28.01
C LEU A 25 1.50 34.47 28.03
N PRO A 26 0.22 34.06 27.94
CA PRO A 26 -0.11 32.65 27.86
C PRO A 26 0.60 32.05 26.64
N SER A 27 1.42 31.02 26.87
CA SER A 27 1.94 30.20 25.79
C SER A 27 0.76 29.64 24.99
N PRO A 28 0.80 29.63 23.65
CA PRO A 28 -0.22 28.94 22.88
C PRO A 28 -0.24 27.49 23.35
N ALA A 29 -1.39 27.03 23.82
CA ALA A 29 -1.59 25.63 24.16
C ALA A 29 -1.18 24.80 22.93
N VAL A 30 -0.19 23.94 23.10
CA VAL A 30 0.23 23.03 22.03
C VAL A 30 -0.90 22.00 21.91
N ALA A 31 -1.78 22.19 20.92
CA ALA A 31 -2.74 21.17 20.54
C ALA A 31 -1.92 19.98 20.00
N ALA A 32 -1.89 18.90 20.78
CA ALA A 32 -1.28 17.63 20.40
C ALA A 32 -2.41 16.62 20.25
N ALA A 33 -2.24 15.63 19.37
CA ALA A 33 -3.19 14.55 19.30
C ALA A 33 -3.24 13.81 20.65
N PRO A 34 -4.37 13.19 21.00
CA PRO A 34 -4.45 12.32 22.17
C PRO A 34 -3.37 11.24 22.09
N ALA A 35 -2.86 10.79 23.24
CA ALA A 35 -1.89 9.71 23.29
C ALA A 35 -2.44 8.47 22.55
N PRO A 36 -1.65 7.83 21.65
CA PRO A 36 -2.12 6.65 20.94
C PRO A 36 -2.51 5.53 21.90
N VAL A 37 -3.66 4.91 21.67
CA VAL A 37 -4.09 3.68 22.34
C VAL A 37 -4.00 2.51 21.38
N ALA A 38 -3.49 1.36 21.84
CA ALA A 38 -3.45 0.17 21.02
C ALA A 38 -4.87 -0.31 20.68
N GLY A 39 -5.10 -0.77 19.45
CA GLY A 39 -6.38 -1.31 19.00
C GLY A 39 -6.33 -1.81 17.56
N GLU A 40 -7.50 -2.05 16.98
CA GLU A 40 -7.68 -2.51 15.60
C GLU A 40 -8.49 -1.49 14.81
N LEU A 41 -8.39 -1.52 13.48
CA LEU A 41 -9.36 -0.79 12.65
C LEU A 41 -10.72 -1.49 12.77
N ARG A 42 -11.75 -0.68 12.92
CA ARG A 42 -13.14 -1.13 12.98
C ARG A 42 -13.95 -0.41 11.90
N PRO A 43 -15.05 -1.00 11.41
CA PRO A 43 -15.88 -0.36 10.42
C PRO A 43 -16.65 0.83 11.01
N TYR A 44 -16.80 1.88 10.21
CA TYR A 44 -17.62 3.06 10.46
C TYR A 44 -18.63 3.25 9.32
N ASN A 45 -19.59 4.15 9.51
CA ASN A 45 -20.51 4.56 8.46
C ASN A 45 -19.81 5.61 7.58
N VAL A 46 -19.05 5.15 6.58
CA VAL A 46 -18.25 6.03 5.71
C VAL A 46 -18.97 6.38 4.42
N ASP A 47 -19.11 7.67 4.11
CA ASP A 47 -19.75 8.13 2.87
C ASP A 47 -18.76 8.42 1.73
N ARG A 48 -17.62 9.01 2.06
CA ARG A 48 -16.60 9.47 1.12
C ARG A 48 -15.20 9.23 1.64
N VAL A 49 -14.25 9.02 0.75
CA VAL A 49 -12.83 8.83 1.08
C VAL A 49 -11.99 9.78 0.26
N PHE A 50 -11.06 10.47 0.90
CA PHE A 50 -10.10 11.35 0.26
C PHE A 50 -8.68 10.92 0.60
N SER A 51 -7.74 11.23 -0.28
CA SER A 51 -6.31 11.09 0.01
C SER A 51 -5.70 12.47 0.27
N ALA A 52 -4.71 12.54 1.15
CA ALA A 52 -3.92 13.74 1.36
C ALA A 52 -2.46 13.37 1.64
N GLY A 53 -1.50 14.15 1.16
CA GLY A 53 -0.11 13.84 1.46
C GLY A 53 0.89 14.87 1.00
N VAL A 54 2.11 14.78 1.53
CA VAL A 54 3.25 15.64 1.18
C VAL A 54 4.42 14.84 0.62
N SER A 55 5.18 15.41 -0.32
CA SER A 55 6.39 14.78 -0.85
C SER A 55 6.09 13.40 -1.46
N SER A 56 6.79 12.33 -1.04
CA SER A 56 6.46 10.95 -1.40
C SER A 56 5.05 10.52 -0.98
N GLY A 57 4.53 11.03 0.13
CA GLY A 57 3.14 10.84 0.54
C GLY A 57 2.15 11.54 -0.38
N GLY A 58 2.53 12.67 -0.98
CA GLY A 58 1.75 13.35 -2.03
C GLY A 58 1.73 12.55 -3.34
N TYR A 59 2.83 11.88 -3.67
CA TYR A 59 2.89 10.98 -4.82
C TYR A 59 2.00 9.77 -4.58
N MET A 60 2.04 9.19 -3.37
CA MET A 60 1.17 8.10 -2.98
C MET A 60 -0.31 8.51 -2.93
N ALA A 61 -0.64 9.71 -2.42
CA ALA A 61 -2.00 10.24 -2.46
C ALA A 61 -2.53 10.33 -3.90
N THR A 62 -1.70 10.83 -4.81
CA THR A 62 -2.01 10.86 -6.25
C THR A 62 -2.17 9.45 -6.82
N GLN A 63 -1.32 8.50 -6.44
CA GLN A 63 -1.44 7.11 -6.86
C GLN A 63 -2.74 6.45 -6.37
N LEU A 64 -3.11 6.63 -5.11
CA LEU A 64 -4.35 6.11 -4.54
C LEU A 64 -5.57 6.66 -5.28
N HIS A 65 -5.62 7.99 -5.45
CA HIS A 65 -6.74 8.64 -6.12
C HIS A 65 -6.89 8.22 -7.58
N VAL A 66 -5.78 8.16 -8.34
CA VAL A 66 -5.84 7.78 -9.76
C VAL A 66 -6.06 6.28 -9.96
N ALA A 67 -5.38 5.43 -9.18
CA ALA A 67 -5.48 4.00 -9.36
C ALA A 67 -6.83 3.46 -8.88
N HIS A 68 -7.37 4.01 -7.80
CA HIS A 68 -8.59 3.59 -7.14
C HIS A 68 -9.63 4.72 -7.09
N SER A 69 -9.91 5.38 -8.22
CA SER A 69 -10.86 6.50 -8.32
C SER A 69 -12.31 6.11 -7.99
N GLN A 70 -12.64 4.82 -7.93
CA GLN A 70 -13.92 4.35 -7.40
C GLN A 70 -13.97 4.34 -5.87
N THR A 71 -12.81 4.34 -5.21
CA THR A 71 -12.69 4.36 -3.75
C THR A 71 -12.46 5.77 -3.23
N PHE A 72 -11.66 6.59 -3.94
CA PHE A 72 -11.26 7.92 -3.50
C PHE A 72 -11.98 9.01 -4.31
N ASP A 73 -12.76 9.85 -3.64
CA ASP A 73 -13.55 10.95 -4.20
C ASP A 73 -12.75 12.26 -4.39
N GLY A 74 -11.42 12.22 -4.30
CA GLY A 74 -10.56 13.40 -4.42
C GLY A 74 -9.23 13.31 -3.69
N SER A 75 -8.40 14.35 -3.83
CA SER A 75 -7.05 14.36 -3.27
C SER A 75 -6.52 15.75 -2.90
N ALA A 76 -5.71 15.85 -1.84
CA ALA A 76 -4.95 17.03 -1.47
C ALA A 76 -3.43 16.75 -1.47
N VAL A 77 -2.68 17.41 -2.34
CA VAL A 77 -1.30 17.05 -2.66
C VAL A 77 -0.34 18.23 -2.43
N PHE A 78 0.59 18.06 -1.49
CA PHE A 78 1.58 19.07 -1.12
C PHE A 78 2.96 18.69 -1.67
N ALA A 79 3.62 19.64 -2.35
CA ALA A 79 5.03 19.50 -2.76
C ALA A 79 5.34 18.16 -3.44
N SER A 80 4.57 17.81 -4.46
CA SER A 80 4.62 16.52 -5.16
C SER A 80 4.25 16.64 -6.64
N GLY A 81 4.22 15.53 -7.37
CA GLY A 81 4.14 15.55 -8.83
C GLY A 81 3.13 14.57 -9.47
N PRO A 82 3.10 14.54 -10.82
CA PRO A 82 2.14 13.75 -11.59
C PRO A 82 2.16 12.25 -11.28
N TYR A 83 1.02 11.60 -11.50
CA TYR A 83 0.88 10.15 -11.39
C TYR A 83 1.87 9.41 -12.31
N ASN A 84 2.47 8.34 -11.79
CA ASN A 84 3.48 7.52 -12.48
C ASN A 84 4.72 8.32 -12.97
N CYS A 85 5.02 9.49 -12.40
CA CYS A 85 6.10 10.36 -12.90
C CYS A 85 7.45 9.63 -13.01
N ALA A 86 7.82 8.87 -11.97
CA ALA A 86 9.09 8.14 -11.92
C ALA A 86 9.17 6.96 -12.91
N GLN A 87 8.05 6.42 -13.39
CA GLN A 87 8.00 5.32 -14.37
C GLN A 87 8.91 4.13 -13.99
N ASN A 88 8.90 3.71 -12.71
CA ASN A 88 9.76 2.63 -12.19
C ASN A 88 11.28 2.92 -12.34
N ASP A 89 11.68 4.19 -12.36
CA ASP A 89 13.06 4.63 -12.60
C ASP A 89 13.48 5.71 -11.59
N LEU A 90 14.47 5.39 -10.74
CA LEU A 90 14.97 6.30 -9.72
C LEU A 90 15.66 7.55 -10.31
N ASN A 91 16.31 7.41 -11.47
CA ASN A 91 16.96 8.54 -12.12
C ASN A 91 15.93 9.55 -12.62
N ARG A 92 14.79 9.08 -13.16
CA ARG A 92 13.65 9.94 -13.50
C ARG A 92 13.00 10.52 -12.26
N ALA A 93 12.84 9.74 -11.18
CA ALA A 93 12.31 10.22 -9.91
C ALA A 93 13.08 11.46 -9.41
N LEU A 94 14.41 11.42 -9.43
CA LEU A 94 15.26 12.52 -8.97
C LEU A 94 15.30 13.69 -9.96
N ASN A 95 15.42 13.42 -11.26
CA ASN A 95 15.76 14.46 -12.22
C ASN A 95 14.57 15.05 -12.98
N ALA A 96 13.51 14.27 -13.19
CA ALA A 96 12.28 14.76 -13.84
C ALA A 96 11.25 15.18 -12.78
N CYS A 97 11.10 14.37 -11.73
CA CYS A 97 9.99 14.47 -10.77
C CYS A 97 10.32 15.27 -9.50
N MET A 98 11.53 15.82 -9.40
CA MET A 98 11.97 16.65 -8.27
C MET A 98 12.64 17.95 -8.74
N GLU A 99 13.74 17.84 -9.48
CA GLU A 99 14.62 18.98 -9.86
C GLU A 99 14.41 19.53 -11.28
N VAL A 100 13.47 18.98 -12.06
CA VAL A 100 13.14 19.36 -13.47
C VAL A 100 14.32 19.52 -14.43
N SER A 101 15.45 18.86 -14.16
CA SER A 101 16.60 18.77 -15.06
C SER A 101 16.35 17.83 -16.25
N GLN A 102 15.30 17.00 -16.17
CA GLN A 102 14.76 16.18 -17.25
C GLN A 102 13.29 16.51 -17.53
N ASP A 103 12.86 16.26 -18.77
CA ASP A 103 11.44 16.39 -19.13
C ASP A 103 10.57 15.38 -18.36
N LEU A 104 9.51 15.91 -17.72
CA LEU A 104 8.46 15.16 -17.03
C LEU A 104 7.72 14.19 -17.96
N GLN A 105 7.66 14.50 -19.26
CA GLN A 105 6.90 13.75 -20.26
C GLN A 105 5.39 13.70 -19.94
N LEU A 106 4.81 14.83 -19.52
CA LEU A 106 3.44 14.89 -19.00
C LEU A 106 2.40 14.23 -19.91
N SER A 107 2.43 14.48 -21.23
CA SER A 107 1.51 13.84 -22.18
C SER A 107 1.68 12.31 -22.25
N ARG A 108 2.88 11.77 -22.01
CA ARG A 108 3.12 10.33 -21.92
C ARG A 108 2.53 9.74 -20.64
N LEU A 109 2.61 10.47 -19.52
CA LEU A 109 2.02 10.06 -18.25
C LEU A 109 0.49 9.95 -18.38
N GLU A 110 -0.14 10.92 -19.04
CA GLU A 110 -1.57 10.88 -19.35
C GLU A 110 -1.94 9.70 -20.25
N GLN A 111 -1.20 9.49 -21.33
CA GLN A 111 -1.44 8.34 -22.22
C GLN A 111 -1.31 7.02 -21.46
N THR A 112 -0.28 6.88 -20.63
CA THR A 112 -0.06 5.68 -19.81
C THR A 112 -1.23 5.45 -18.85
N THR A 113 -1.77 6.51 -18.26
CA THR A 113 -2.94 6.42 -17.37
C THR A 113 -4.16 5.91 -18.14
N ARG A 114 -4.45 6.48 -19.32
CA ARG A 114 -5.56 6.02 -20.18
C ARG A 114 -5.36 4.57 -20.62
N ASP A 115 -4.14 4.17 -20.95
CA ASP A 115 -3.80 2.80 -21.37
C ASP A 115 -3.90 1.80 -20.21
N TRP A 116 -3.59 2.19 -18.98
CA TRP A 116 -3.77 1.35 -17.80
C TRP A 116 -5.25 1.19 -17.46
N SER A 117 -6.01 2.27 -17.54
CA SER A 117 -7.46 2.26 -17.32
C SER A 117 -8.19 1.39 -18.36
N ALA A 118 -7.88 1.55 -19.65
CA ALA A 118 -8.44 0.72 -20.73
C ALA A 118 -8.11 -0.78 -20.61
N ARG A 119 -7.06 -1.14 -19.86
CA ARG A 119 -6.67 -2.52 -19.56
C ARG A 119 -7.19 -3.04 -18.21
N GLY A 120 -7.94 -2.22 -17.46
CA GLY A 120 -8.41 -2.57 -16.12
C GLY A 120 -7.29 -2.69 -15.07
N LEU A 121 -6.13 -2.08 -15.33
CA LEU A 121 -5.00 -2.06 -14.38
C LEU A 121 -5.16 -0.98 -13.31
N ILE A 122 -6.00 0.02 -13.60
CA ILE A 122 -6.51 1.02 -12.67
C ILE A 122 -7.99 1.23 -12.98
N ASP A 123 -8.70 1.95 -12.12
CA ASP A 123 -10.09 2.34 -12.34
C ASP A 123 -10.29 3.19 -13.61
N ASP A 124 -11.56 3.36 -14.01
CA ASP A 124 -11.92 4.19 -15.16
C ASP A 124 -11.47 5.64 -14.90
N VAL A 125 -10.72 6.23 -15.84
CA VAL A 125 -10.31 7.64 -15.78
C VAL A 125 -11.50 8.60 -15.77
N ALA A 126 -12.69 8.16 -16.18
CA ALA A 126 -13.93 8.90 -16.02
C ALA A 126 -14.25 9.20 -14.54
N GLY A 127 -13.79 8.36 -13.62
CA GLY A 127 -13.92 8.58 -12.17
C GLY A 127 -13.28 9.87 -11.70
N LEU A 128 -12.20 10.34 -12.34
CA LEU A 128 -11.48 11.56 -11.97
C LEU A 128 -12.21 12.85 -12.38
N SER A 129 -13.23 12.75 -13.22
CA SER A 129 -13.91 13.91 -13.78
C SER A 129 -14.83 14.55 -12.73
N GLY A 130 -14.60 15.81 -12.40
CA GLY A 130 -15.37 16.54 -11.39
C GLY A 130 -14.83 16.42 -9.97
N ASP A 131 -13.93 15.47 -9.70
CA ASP A 131 -13.35 15.26 -8.38
C ASP A 131 -12.60 16.50 -7.89
N PRO A 132 -12.81 16.92 -6.63
CA PRO A 132 -12.04 18.00 -6.04
C PRO A 132 -10.59 17.56 -5.81
N VAL A 133 -9.66 18.31 -6.39
CA VAL A 133 -8.23 18.12 -6.17
C VAL A 133 -7.62 19.43 -5.67
N TYR A 134 -6.89 19.37 -4.57
CA TYR A 134 -6.07 20.48 -4.09
C TYR A 134 -4.59 20.20 -4.34
N THR A 135 -3.85 21.19 -4.81
CA THR A 135 -2.39 21.07 -4.98
C THR A 135 -1.69 22.28 -4.37
N PHE A 136 -0.61 22.05 -3.64
CA PHE A 136 0.15 23.11 -2.96
C PHE A 136 1.64 23.11 -3.33
N SER A 137 2.20 24.28 -3.60
CA SER A 137 3.64 24.47 -3.81
C SER A 137 4.17 25.77 -3.19
N GLY A 138 5.45 25.77 -2.78
CA GLY A 138 6.13 26.94 -2.20
C GLY A 138 7.27 27.45 -3.08
N SER A 139 7.64 28.74 -3.04
CA SER A 139 8.75 29.27 -3.88
C SER A 139 10.13 28.93 -3.35
N ALA A 140 10.21 28.53 -2.08
CA ALA A 140 11.46 28.13 -1.46
C ALA A 140 11.64 26.60 -1.48
N ASP A 141 10.71 25.85 -2.09
CA ASP A 141 10.86 24.41 -2.29
C ASP A 141 11.83 24.13 -3.44
N SER A 142 13.03 23.67 -3.05
CA SER A 142 14.09 23.21 -3.95
C SER A 142 14.27 21.68 -3.92
N THR A 143 13.28 20.95 -3.41
CA THR A 143 13.27 19.48 -3.36
C THR A 143 12.26 18.90 -4.33
N VAL A 144 11.04 19.43 -4.35
CA VAL A 144 10.09 19.22 -5.45
C VAL A 144 9.72 20.59 -5.98
N GLU A 145 10.34 20.97 -7.08
CA GLU A 145 10.22 22.32 -7.59
C GLU A 145 8.80 22.63 -8.07
N ARG A 146 8.40 23.91 -7.98
CA ARG A 146 7.07 24.38 -8.40
C ARG A 146 6.62 23.89 -9.79
N PRO A 147 7.47 23.82 -10.83
CA PRO A 147 7.03 23.34 -12.13
C PRO A 147 6.53 21.88 -12.10
N VAL A 148 7.04 21.04 -11.19
CA VAL A 148 6.54 19.67 -10.98
C VAL A 148 5.10 19.69 -10.46
N VAL A 149 4.82 20.53 -9.45
CA VAL A 149 3.47 20.66 -8.89
C VAL A 149 2.51 21.32 -9.89
N GLY A 150 3.01 22.26 -10.69
CA GLY A 150 2.28 22.84 -11.81
C GLY A 150 1.89 21.79 -12.86
N ALA A 151 2.78 20.85 -13.17
CA ALA A 151 2.47 19.73 -14.03
C ALA A 151 1.45 18.75 -13.42
N LEU A 152 1.45 18.57 -12.08
CA LEU A 152 0.41 17.80 -11.39
C LEU A 152 -0.98 18.46 -11.52
N ARG A 153 -1.05 19.78 -11.36
CA ARG A 153 -2.28 20.56 -11.62
C ARG A 153 -2.77 20.31 -13.05
N ASP A 154 -1.88 20.40 -14.03
CA ASP A 154 -2.23 20.22 -15.44
C ASP A 154 -2.66 18.78 -15.74
N TYR A 155 -1.96 17.79 -15.17
CA TYR A 155 -2.31 16.37 -15.25
C TYR A 155 -3.77 16.14 -14.84
N TYR A 156 -4.14 16.54 -13.61
CA TYR A 156 -5.50 16.38 -13.11
C TYR A 156 -6.53 17.18 -13.93
N GLY A 157 -6.20 18.41 -14.33
CA GLY A 157 -7.06 19.23 -15.18
C GLY A 157 -7.41 18.56 -16.51
N ARG A 158 -6.47 17.81 -17.11
CA ARG A 158 -6.69 17.07 -18.36
C ARG A 158 -7.56 15.81 -18.22
N PHE A 159 -7.80 15.35 -16.98
CA PHE A 159 -8.80 14.33 -16.65
C PHE A 159 -10.14 14.93 -16.19
N GLY A 160 -10.25 16.27 -16.15
CA GLY A 160 -11.49 16.97 -15.82
C GLY A 160 -11.74 17.14 -14.32
N ALA A 161 -10.73 16.89 -13.47
CA ALA A 161 -10.83 17.16 -12.03
C ALA A 161 -10.97 18.67 -11.77
N ARG A 162 -11.65 19.04 -10.67
CA ARG A 162 -11.75 20.42 -10.20
C ARG A 162 -10.52 20.76 -9.38
N VAL A 163 -9.48 21.30 -10.02
CA VAL A 163 -8.21 21.58 -9.35
C VAL A 163 -8.18 22.97 -8.71
N LEU A 164 -7.94 23.03 -7.40
CA LEU A 164 -7.57 24.23 -6.66
C LEU A 164 -6.06 24.21 -6.41
N HIS A 165 -5.33 25.17 -6.97
CA HIS A 165 -3.87 25.22 -6.86
C HIS A 165 -3.42 26.43 -6.02
N ASN A 166 -2.83 26.17 -4.86
CA ASN A 166 -2.23 27.19 -4.01
C ASN A 166 -0.71 27.21 -4.16
N GLN A 167 -0.19 28.35 -4.59
CA GLN A 167 1.25 28.60 -4.77
C GLN A 167 1.68 29.97 -4.23
N ALA A 168 0.88 30.52 -3.31
CA ALA A 168 0.99 31.93 -2.90
C ALA A 168 2.17 32.20 -1.96
N THR A 169 2.67 31.19 -1.24
CA THR A 169 3.67 31.38 -0.19
C THR A 169 5.09 31.01 -0.62
N ALA A 170 6.05 31.51 0.15
CA ALA A 170 7.46 31.10 0.08
C ALA A 170 7.75 29.87 0.95
N ALA A 171 6.81 28.91 0.98
CA ALA A 171 7.02 27.65 1.69
C ALA A 171 8.25 26.90 1.15
N GLY A 172 8.99 26.25 2.05
CA GLY A 172 9.96 25.22 1.71
C GLY A 172 9.27 23.88 1.45
N HIS A 173 10.05 22.80 1.34
CA HIS A 173 9.53 21.45 1.14
C HIS A 173 9.01 20.88 2.47
N ALA A 174 7.71 21.02 2.72
CA ALA A 174 7.08 20.67 4.00
C ALA A 174 5.57 20.51 3.89
N TRP A 175 4.96 19.85 4.88
CA TRP A 175 3.53 20.01 5.15
C TRP A 175 3.32 21.39 5.78
N ILE A 176 2.38 22.17 5.25
CA ILE A 176 2.14 23.55 5.70
C ILE A 176 0.88 23.56 6.55
N SER A 177 1.00 23.97 7.80
CA SER A 177 -0.11 24.04 8.73
C SER A 177 0.11 25.12 9.81
N PRO A 178 -0.96 25.59 10.49
CA PRO A 178 -0.84 26.48 11.64
C PRO A 178 -0.01 25.91 12.80
N LEU A 179 0.08 24.58 12.93
CA LEU A 179 0.82 23.89 13.99
C LEU A 179 2.27 23.53 13.61
N GLY A 180 2.72 23.90 12.40
CA GLY A 180 4.06 23.60 11.93
C GLY A 180 5.16 24.17 12.83
N ALA A 181 6.13 23.34 13.20
CA ALA A 181 7.22 23.72 14.09
C ALA A 181 8.29 24.62 13.45
N ASN A 182 8.43 24.57 12.13
CA ASN A 182 9.40 25.37 11.39
C ASN A 182 8.77 26.65 10.83
N SER A 183 9.60 27.66 10.53
CA SER A 183 9.18 28.81 9.75
C SER A 183 8.98 28.46 8.27
N CYS A 184 8.13 29.23 7.57
CA CYS A 184 7.63 28.92 6.24
C CYS A 184 8.66 28.37 5.23
N GLY A 185 9.78 29.05 5.02
CA GLY A 185 10.77 28.71 3.99
C GLY A 185 11.77 27.60 4.35
N VAL A 186 11.60 26.92 5.48
CA VAL A 186 12.58 25.96 5.99
C VAL A 186 12.34 24.55 5.43
N THR A 187 13.37 23.94 4.85
CA THR A 187 13.35 22.54 4.38
C THR A 187 14.22 21.65 5.28
N ARG A 188 13.71 21.27 6.47
CA ARG A 188 14.40 20.35 7.39
C ARG A 188 13.40 19.71 8.36
N SER A 189 13.84 18.67 9.09
CA SER A 189 13.03 18.03 10.13
C SER A 189 12.43 19.05 11.13
N PRO A 190 11.13 18.94 11.47
CA PRO A 190 10.20 17.84 11.12
C PRO A 190 9.46 18.00 9.78
N TRP A 191 9.85 18.95 8.92
CA TRP A 191 9.17 19.28 7.65
C TRP A 191 7.67 19.58 7.84
N MET A 192 7.35 20.21 8.98
CA MET A 192 6.05 20.78 9.32
C MET A 192 6.26 22.28 9.50
N ASN A 193 5.71 23.11 8.61
CA ASN A 193 6.02 24.54 8.57
C ASN A 193 4.78 25.39 8.80
N ASN A 194 4.93 26.45 9.59
CA ASN A 194 3.92 27.48 9.74
C ASN A 194 4.24 28.65 8.80
N CYS A 195 3.34 28.87 7.83
CA CYS A 195 3.40 29.96 6.85
C CYS A 195 2.44 31.11 7.15
N GLY A 196 1.79 31.14 8.31
CA GLY A 196 0.76 32.13 8.65
C GLY A 196 -0.54 31.95 7.85
N ILE A 197 -0.76 30.76 7.28
CA ILE A 197 -1.97 30.38 6.55
C ILE A 197 -2.51 29.06 7.10
N ASP A 198 -3.73 28.72 6.73
CA ASP A 198 -4.43 27.48 7.08
C ASP A 198 -4.84 26.73 5.80
N PRO A 199 -3.91 25.96 5.19
CA PRO A 199 -4.21 25.14 4.02
C PRO A 199 -5.25 24.07 4.30
N GLU A 200 -5.31 23.53 5.53
CA GLU A 200 -6.29 22.52 5.93
C GLU A 200 -7.72 23.01 5.74
N ARG A 201 -8.02 24.26 6.13
CA ARG A 201 -9.31 24.89 5.86
C ARG A 201 -9.65 24.91 4.38
N GLU A 202 -8.67 25.31 3.56
CA GLU A 202 -8.84 25.53 2.13
C GLU A 202 -9.08 24.20 1.41
N PHE A 203 -8.22 23.21 1.63
CA PHE A 203 -8.34 21.94 0.94
C PHE A 203 -9.50 21.11 1.46
N LEU A 204 -9.74 21.03 2.78
CA LEU A 204 -10.88 20.28 3.29
C LEU A 204 -12.19 20.93 2.86
N GLY A 205 -12.25 22.27 2.81
CA GLY A 205 -13.39 23.00 2.24
C GLY A 205 -13.62 22.66 0.77
N HIS A 206 -12.55 22.54 -0.02
CA HIS A 206 -12.64 22.16 -1.44
C HIS A 206 -13.09 20.71 -1.63
N LEU A 207 -12.56 19.77 -0.84
CA LEU A 207 -12.89 18.35 -0.88
C LEU A 207 -14.32 18.07 -0.40
N LEU A 208 -14.67 18.61 0.77
CA LEU A 208 -15.96 18.34 1.43
C LEU A 208 -17.09 19.25 0.94
N GLY A 209 -16.76 20.35 0.26
CA GLY A 209 -17.67 21.42 -0.18
C GLY A 209 -17.73 22.59 0.81
N SER A 210 -17.58 22.32 2.10
CA SER A 210 -17.42 23.31 3.16
C SER A 210 -16.86 22.64 4.42
N VAL A 211 -16.20 23.41 5.29
CA VAL A 211 -15.78 22.96 6.62
C VAL A 211 -16.11 23.97 7.71
N ALA A 212 -16.50 23.45 8.87
CA ALA A 212 -16.58 24.19 10.12
C ALA A 212 -15.19 24.55 10.63
N ALA A 213 -15.11 25.58 11.48
CA ALA A 213 -13.86 25.96 12.13
C ALA A 213 -13.29 24.78 12.95
N PRO A 214 -11.95 24.69 13.05
CA PRO A 214 -11.31 23.61 13.79
C PRO A 214 -11.60 23.72 15.30
N ALA A 215 -11.60 22.58 15.99
CA ALA A 215 -11.65 22.55 17.44
C ALA A 215 -10.41 23.25 18.04
N SER A 216 -10.54 23.82 19.24
CA SER A 216 -9.40 24.42 19.95
C SER A 216 -8.37 23.37 20.41
N ALA A 217 -8.81 22.12 20.55
CA ALA A 217 -7.97 20.96 20.80
C ALA A 217 -8.72 19.69 20.35
N PRO A 218 -8.02 18.64 19.86
CA PRO A 218 -8.65 17.38 19.52
C PRO A 218 -9.15 16.62 20.77
N GLY A 219 -10.39 16.13 20.72
CA GLY A 219 -11.10 15.38 21.77
C GLY A 219 -11.54 13.97 21.37
N GLY A 220 -11.39 13.58 20.10
CA GLY A 220 -11.53 12.20 19.62
C GLY A 220 -10.46 11.21 20.14
N ARG A 221 -10.37 10.04 19.51
CA ARG A 221 -9.48 8.94 19.91
C ARG A 221 -8.44 8.65 18.82
N LEU A 222 -7.17 8.57 19.20
CA LEU A 222 -6.07 8.13 18.35
C LEU A 222 -5.76 6.65 18.61
N VAL A 223 -6.06 5.78 17.65
CA VAL A 223 -5.80 4.34 17.74
C VAL A 223 -4.52 4.01 16.98
N GLN A 224 -3.60 3.29 17.61
CA GLN A 224 -2.47 2.63 16.96
C GLN A 224 -2.87 1.18 16.64
N PHE A 225 -2.78 0.79 15.37
CA PHE A 225 -3.15 -0.54 14.89
C PHE A 225 -2.00 -1.23 14.15
N ASP A 226 -2.12 -2.56 13.97
CA ASP A 226 -1.12 -3.36 13.26
C ASP A 226 -1.36 -3.34 11.73
N GLN A 227 -0.43 -2.77 10.96
CA GLN A 227 -0.55 -2.71 9.49
C GLN A 227 -0.32 -4.07 8.82
N ASN A 228 0.31 -5.05 9.50
CA ASN A 228 0.53 -6.38 8.95
C ASN A 228 -0.81 -7.06 8.57
N ALA A 229 -1.88 -6.77 9.31
CA ALA A 229 -3.22 -7.30 9.05
C ALA A 229 -3.80 -6.88 7.68
N TYR A 230 -3.29 -5.79 7.10
CA TYR A 230 -3.80 -5.23 5.84
C TYR A 230 -2.81 -5.40 4.68
N ALA A 231 -1.56 -5.77 4.97
CA ALA A 231 -0.52 -5.96 3.99
C ALA A 231 -0.70 -7.26 3.20
N PRO A 232 -0.51 -7.27 1.87
CA PRO A 232 -0.46 -8.50 1.08
C PRO A 232 0.56 -9.49 1.65
N GLY A 233 0.11 -10.72 1.94
CA GLY A 233 0.95 -11.74 2.56
C GLY A 233 1.11 -11.61 4.08
N GLY A 234 0.41 -10.69 4.73
CA GLY A 234 0.38 -10.56 6.19
C GLY A 234 1.63 -9.95 6.81
N ALA A 235 2.43 -9.22 6.03
CA ALA A 235 3.68 -8.61 6.50
C ALA A 235 3.96 -7.26 5.81
N ALA A 236 3.97 -6.18 6.59
CA ALA A 236 4.20 -4.81 6.13
C ALA A 236 5.69 -4.50 5.90
N GLY A 237 6.58 -5.07 6.71
CA GLY A 237 8.03 -4.83 6.64
C GLY A 237 8.65 -5.09 5.26
N PRO A 238 8.38 -6.24 4.59
CA PRO A 238 8.90 -6.54 3.26
C PRO A 238 8.48 -5.57 2.15
N ILE A 239 7.47 -4.72 2.40
CA ILE A 239 6.97 -3.72 1.46
C ILE A 239 7.29 -2.31 1.91
N SER A 240 8.25 -2.12 2.83
CA SER A 240 8.68 -0.82 3.36
C SER A 240 7.58 -0.05 4.11
N MET A 241 6.64 -0.77 4.72
CA MET A 241 5.65 -0.21 5.63
C MET A 241 5.94 -0.63 7.07
N ASP A 242 5.67 0.27 8.03
CA ASP A 242 5.84 0.00 9.46
C ASP A 242 4.83 -1.08 9.91
N ASP A 243 5.07 -1.75 11.05
CA ASP A 243 4.04 -2.58 11.66
C ASP A 243 2.95 -1.72 12.32
N LYS A 244 3.22 -0.44 12.60
CA LYS A 244 2.27 0.50 13.22
C LYS A 244 1.59 1.40 12.20
N GLY A 245 0.26 1.49 12.26
CA GLY A 245 -0.55 2.51 11.62
C GLY A 245 -1.35 3.27 12.67
N PHE A 246 -1.88 4.45 12.32
CA PHE A 246 -2.71 5.22 13.24
C PHE A 246 -4.02 5.67 12.60
N VAL A 247 -5.10 5.75 13.38
CA VAL A 247 -6.35 6.36 12.94
C VAL A 247 -6.90 7.26 14.04
N TYR A 248 -7.22 8.50 13.68
CA TYR A 248 -7.91 9.45 14.54
C TYR A 248 -9.42 9.43 14.25
N THR A 249 -10.21 9.31 15.30
CA THR A 249 -11.65 9.06 15.23
C THR A 249 -12.40 10.03 16.16
N PRO A 250 -13.17 10.98 15.61
CA PRO A 250 -14.05 11.84 16.40
C PRO A 250 -15.13 11.04 17.13
N THR A 251 -15.57 11.53 18.29
CA THR A 251 -16.64 10.89 19.08
C THR A 251 -17.92 10.67 18.25
N ALA A 252 -18.29 11.63 17.41
CA ALA A 252 -19.48 11.50 16.56
C ALA A 252 -19.41 10.28 15.61
N CYS A 253 -18.23 9.98 15.05
CA CYS A 253 -18.04 8.82 14.18
C CYS A 253 -18.04 7.52 15.01
N GLU A 254 -17.47 7.57 16.21
CA GLU A 254 -17.52 6.45 17.16
C GLU A 254 -18.95 6.09 17.56
N ASP A 255 -19.83 7.08 17.64
CA ASP A 255 -21.27 6.94 17.97
C ASP A 255 -22.15 6.58 16.74
N GLY A 256 -21.53 6.32 15.58
CA GLY A 256 -22.23 5.80 14.38
C GLY A 256 -22.75 6.87 13.42
N ALA A 257 -22.33 8.13 13.55
CA ALA A 257 -22.62 9.14 12.53
C ALA A 257 -22.00 8.76 11.17
N VAL A 258 -22.62 9.23 10.10
CA VAL A 258 -22.01 9.20 8.76
C VAL A 258 -20.79 10.14 8.78
N CYS A 259 -19.63 9.62 8.40
CA CYS A 259 -18.36 10.33 8.39
C CYS A 259 -17.62 10.13 7.07
N SER A 260 -16.81 11.11 6.69
CA SER A 260 -15.85 10.93 5.59
C SER A 260 -14.49 10.48 6.15
N VAL A 261 -13.64 9.91 5.31
CA VAL A 261 -12.26 9.52 5.66
C VAL A 261 -11.26 10.37 4.87
N VAL A 262 -10.22 10.88 5.53
CA VAL A 262 -9.01 11.38 4.86
C VAL A 262 -7.85 10.45 5.20
N VAL A 263 -7.22 9.89 4.17
CA VAL A 263 -5.96 9.13 4.30
C VAL A 263 -4.80 10.11 4.20
N ALA A 264 -4.19 10.46 5.33
CA ALA A 264 -3.12 11.44 5.45
C ALA A 264 -1.74 10.76 5.44
N LEU A 265 -0.96 11.01 4.40
CA LEU A 265 0.30 10.34 4.08
C LEU A 265 1.48 11.26 4.30
N HIS A 266 2.31 10.90 5.27
CA HIS A 266 3.55 11.61 5.58
C HIS A 266 4.56 11.53 4.43
N GLY A 267 5.52 12.46 4.38
CA GLY A 267 6.62 12.45 3.41
C GLY A 267 7.78 11.53 3.80
N CYS A 268 8.84 11.55 2.98
CA CYS A 268 10.09 10.91 3.34
C CYS A 268 10.61 11.44 4.68
N LYS A 269 11.21 10.57 5.50
CA LYS A 269 11.79 10.91 6.82
C LYS A 269 10.78 11.39 7.87
N GLN A 270 9.48 11.21 7.61
CA GLN A 270 8.38 11.61 8.50
C GLN A 270 7.55 10.43 9.02
N GLY A 271 7.96 9.19 8.73
CA GLY A 271 7.30 8.00 9.27
C GLY A 271 7.54 7.86 10.77
N TYR A 272 6.59 7.29 11.49
CA TYR A 272 6.58 7.18 12.95
C TYR A 272 7.92 6.68 13.54
N SER A 273 8.44 5.56 13.00
CA SER A 273 9.69 4.96 13.48
C SER A 273 10.96 5.61 12.92
N TYR A 274 10.86 6.62 12.05
CA TYR A 274 12.03 7.24 11.44
C TYR A 274 12.76 8.15 12.43
N GLN A 275 13.89 7.70 12.98
CA GLN A 275 14.84 8.52 13.76
C GLN A 275 14.18 9.37 14.87
N GLY A 276 13.19 8.82 15.59
CA GLY A 276 12.50 9.53 16.67
C GLY A 276 11.50 10.59 16.20
N PHE A 277 11.04 10.51 14.94
CA PHE A 277 10.01 11.41 14.42
C PHE A 277 8.69 11.28 15.18
N GLY A 278 8.26 10.05 15.50
CA GLY A 278 7.09 9.79 16.34
C GLY A 278 5.79 10.34 15.73
N THR A 279 4.91 10.87 16.57
CA THR A 279 3.58 11.36 16.19
C THR A 279 3.58 12.75 15.53
N ARG A 280 4.75 13.37 15.24
CA ARG A 280 4.81 14.77 14.79
C ARG A 280 3.94 15.09 13.58
N PHE A 281 3.83 14.20 12.60
CA PHE A 281 2.94 14.42 11.45
C PHE A 281 1.47 14.41 11.89
N ILE A 282 1.09 13.47 12.76
CA ILE A 282 -0.27 13.36 13.33
C ILE A 282 -0.59 14.60 14.18
N ASP A 283 0.35 15.06 15.00
CA ASP A 283 0.18 16.19 15.91
C ASP A 283 0.16 17.54 15.20
N GLN A 284 0.92 17.69 14.10
CA GLN A 284 1.18 18.98 13.48
C GLN A 284 0.51 19.17 12.12
N ALA A 285 -0.13 18.14 11.54
CA ALA A 285 -0.85 18.29 10.27
C ALA A 285 -2.13 19.13 10.37
N TYR A 286 -2.57 19.45 11.59
CA TYR A 286 -3.78 20.23 11.87
C TYR A 286 -5.09 19.59 11.35
N LEU A 287 -5.06 18.29 11.08
CA LEU A 287 -6.20 17.53 10.56
C LEU A 287 -7.14 17.05 11.68
N ASN A 288 -6.62 16.75 12.87
CA ASN A 288 -7.42 16.20 13.97
C ASN A 288 -8.36 17.25 14.56
N GLU A 289 -7.96 18.52 14.55
CA GLU A 289 -8.78 19.64 15.00
C GLU A 289 -9.96 19.88 14.06
N TYR A 290 -9.75 19.72 12.74
CA TYR A 290 -10.84 19.73 11.77
C TYR A 290 -11.69 18.47 11.83
N ALA A 291 -11.09 17.31 12.11
CA ALA A 291 -11.77 16.03 12.22
C ALA A 291 -12.96 16.08 13.19
N ASP A 292 -12.72 16.64 14.37
CA ASP A 292 -13.71 16.73 15.44
C ASP A 292 -14.94 17.58 15.13
N THR A 293 -14.79 18.61 14.29
CA THR A 293 -15.88 19.53 13.97
C THR A 293 -16.56 19.21 12.64
N ASN A 294 -16.04 18.24 11.88
CA ASN A 294 -16.47 17.95 10.50
C ASN A 294 -16.83 16.50 10.23
N ARG A 295 -16.97 15.65 11.26
CA ARG A 295 -17.28 14.20 11.10
C ARG A 295 -16.31 13.53 10.13
N LEU A 296 -15.03 13.76 10.37
CA LEU A 296 -13.97 13.31 9.50
C LEU A 296 -13.06 12.37 10.28
N ILE A 297 -12.89 11.15 9.81
CA ILE A 297 -11.91 10.19 10.31
C ILE A 297 -10.60 10.45 9.57
N VAL A 298 -9.47 10.42 10.28
CA VAL A 298 -8.16 10.61 9.66
C VAL A 298 -7.32 9.34 9.82
N LEU A 299 -7.05 8.66 8.71
CA LEU A 299 -6.19 7.48 8.67
C LEU A 299 -4.76 7.93 8.37
N TYR A 300 -3.79 7.46 9.16
CA TYR A 300 -2.37 7.76 9.04
C TYR A 300 -1.54 6.48 8.86
N PRO A 301 -1.52 5.90 7.64
CA PRO A 301 -0.63 4.78 7.33
C PRO A 301 0.83 5.22 7.51
N GLN A 302 1.72 4.29 7.84
CA GLN A 302 3.14 4.57 8.07
C GLN A 302 4.03 3.76 7.12
N ALA A 303 4.87 4.47 6.36
CA ALA A 303 6.01 3.89 5.68
C ALA A 303 7.22 3.84 6.63
N VAL A 304 8.14 2.91 6.39
CA VAL A 304 9.38 2.75 7.16
C VAL A 304 10.58 2.63 6.23
N ALA A 305 11.75 3.07 6.68
CA ALA A 305 12.99 2.94 5.92
C ALA A 305 13.38 1.46 5.75
N THR A 306 13.88 1.11 4.58
CA THR A 306 14.49 -0.20 4.34
C THR A 306 15.87 -0.26 4.97
N ALA A 307 16.30 -1.45 5.41
CA ALA A 307 17.69 -1.70 5.78
C ALA A 307 18.63 -1.68 4.56
N THR A 308 18.09 -1.94 3.36
CA THR A 308 18.79 -1.79 2.08
C THR A 308 18.76 -0.34 1.58
N LEU A 309 19.53 -0.04 0.54
CA LEU A 309 19.55 1.29 -0.08
C LEU A 309 18.35 1.57 -1.01
N ASP A 310 17.39 0.66 -1.10
CA ASP A 310 16.20 0.81 -1.94
C ASP A 310 15.33 2.01 -1.49
N ASN A 311 15.10 2.16 -0.19
CA ASN A 311 14.32 3.25 0.41
C ASN A 311 14.84 3.63 1.82
N PRO A 312 16.06 4.18 1.94
CA PRO A 312 16.68 4.50 3.23
C PRO A 312 15.99 5.66 3.97
N ASN A 313 15.12 6.40 3.29
CA ASN A 313 14.42 7.56 3.84
C ASN A 313 13.00 7.25 4.29
N GLY A 314 12.52 6.01 4.17
CA GLY A 314 11.16 5.63 4.56
C GLY A 314 10.08 6.40 3.79
N CYS A 315 10.32 6.61 2.49
CA CYS A 315 9.34 7.20 1.58
C CYS A 315 8.28 6.18 1.17
N TRP A 316 7.11 6.65 0.76
CA TRP A 316 6.16 5.81 0.04
C TRP A 316 6.73 5.34 -1.30
N ASN A 317 6.24 4.21 -1.82
CA ASN A 317 6.68 3.65 -3.08
C ASN A 317 6.08 4.41 -4.26
N TRP A 318 6.85 5.37 -4.78
CA TRP A 318 6.48 6.15 -5.97
C TRP A 318 7.47 6.01 -7.13
N TRP A 319 8.48 5.16 -6.98
CA TRP A 319 9.48 4.85 -8.02
C TRP A 319 9.74 3.35 -8.23
N GLY A 320 8.88 2.49 -7.67
CA GLY A 320 8.89 1.04 -7.90
C GLY A 320 10.04 0.27 -7.26
N TYR A 321 10.47 0.73 -6.08
CA TYR A 321 11.50 0.03 -5.31
C TYR A 321 11.07 -1.38 -4.86
N LEU A 322 12.04 -2.17 -4.38
CA LEU A 322 11.82 -3.55 -3.90
C LEU A 322 11.17 -4.48 -4.96
N GLY A 323 11.42 -4.19 -6.24
CA GLY A 323 10.92 -4.97 -7.38
C GLY A 323 9.42 -4.85 -7.64
N ASP A 324 8.73 -3.88 -7.02
CA ASP A 324 7.29 -3.71 -7.20
C ASP A 324 6.98 -2.98 -8.51
N THR A 325 6.83 -3.74 -9.60
CA THR A 325 6.44 -3.19 -10.90
C THR A 325 4.99 -2.74 -11.00
N SER A 326 4.18 -2.98 -9.96
CA SER A 326 2.79 -2.55 -9.88
C SER A 326 2.59 -1.40 -8.91
N TYR A 327 3.65 -0.76 -8.41
CA TYR A 327 3.63 0.25 -7.34
C TYR A 327 2.68 1.44 -7.55
N ALA A 328 2.19 1.69 -8.76
CA ALA A 328 1.27 2.78 -9.08
C ALA A 328 -0.14 2.29 -9.46
N ARG A 329 -0.37 0.99 -9.62
CA ARG A 329 -1.61 0.40 -10.18
C ARG A 329 -2.20 -0.66 -9.25
N HIS A 330 -3.33 -1.26 -9.61
CA HIS A 330 -3.90 -2.41 -8.90
C HIS A 330 -2.84 -3.52 -8.73
N GLY A 331 -2.76 -4.11 -7.53
CA GLY A 331 -1.73 -5.09 -7.19
C GLY A 331 -0.42 -4.47 -6.67
N GLY A 332 -0.33 -3.13 -6.60
CA GLY A 332 0.78 -2.43 -5.97
C GLY A 332 0.73 -2.62 -4.46
N ARG A 333 1.80 -3.14 -3.86
CA ARG A 333 1.70 -3.70 -2.50
C ARG A 333 1.37 -2.67 -1.43
N GLN A 334 1.93 -1.46 -1.53
CA GLN A 334 1.58 -0.38 -0.60
C GLN A 334 0.20 0.23 -0.89
N LEU A 335 -0.20 0.37 -2.16
CA LEU A 335 -1.54 0.84 -2.51
C LEU A 335 -2.60 -0.09 -1.93
N ASP A 336 -2.51 -1.38 -2.24
CA ASP A 336 -3.47 -2.38 -1.81
C ASP A 336 -3.55 -2.43 -0.27
N THR A 337 -2.40 -2.29 0.42
CA THR A 337 -2.36 -2.22 1.89
C THR A 337 -3.19 -1.07 2.43
N ILE A 338 -3.03 0.14 1.87
CA ILE A 338 -3.77 1.33 2.30
C ILE A 338 -5.25 1.21 1.94
N VAL A 339 -5.58 0.69 0.76
CA VAL A 339 -6.96 0.44 0.34
C VAL A 339 -7.64 -0.58 1.26
N ASN A 340 -6.93 -1.62 1.69
CA ASN A 340 -7.43 -2.58 2.67
C ASN A 340 -7.72 -1.92 4.02
N MET A 341 -6.89 -0.97 4.47
CA MET A 341 -7.17 -0.18 5.69
C MET A 341 -8.42 0.70 5.51
N VAL A 342 -8.58 1.37 4.37
CA VAL A 342 -9.77 2.17 4.04
C VAL A 342 -11.04 1.30 4.06
N ARG A 343 -10.99 0.12 3.45
CA ARG A 343 -12.08 -0.85 3.46
C ARG A 343 -12.41 -1.33 4.87
N ALA A 344 -11.40 -1.56 5.71
CA ALA A 344 -11.61 -1.94 7.11
C ALA A 344 -12.30 -0.85 7.94
N LEU A 345 -12.13 0.43 7.56
CA LEU A 345 -12.86 1.56 8.13
C LEU A 345 -14.30 1.68 7.60
N GLY A 346 -14.69 0.89 6.61
CA GLY A 346 -15.99 0.99 5.94
C GLY A 346 -16.01 1.96 4.75
N GLY A 347 -14.86 2.52 4.36
CA GLY A 347 -14.74 3.37 3.18
C GLY A 347 -14.65 2.55 1.89
N GLY A 348 -15.31 3.01 0.82
CA GLY A 348 -15.15 2.44 -0.52
C GLY A 348 -16.42 2.19 -1.34
N GLY A 349 -17.62 2.59 -0.88
CA GLY A 349 -18.87 2.70 -1.68
C GLY A 349 -19.42 1.43 -2.37
N GLY A 350 -18.61 0.41 -2.56
CA GLY A 350 -18.96 -0.94 -2.93
C GLY A 350 -19.07 -1.79 -1.67
N THR A 351 -19.74 -2.94 -1.84
CA THR A 351 -19.85 -4.05 -0.89
C THR A 351 -18.65 -4.12 0.07
N PRO A 352 -18.85 -4.37 1.39
CA PRO A 352 -17.75 -4.69 2.30
C PRO A 352 -16.80 -5.68 1.61
N PRO A 353 -15.47 -5.61 1.85
CA PRO A 353 -14.53 -6.39 1.08
C PRO A 353 -15.02 -7.82 1.01
N PRO A 354 -14.82 -8.49 -0.14
CA PRO A 354 -14.85 -9.92 -0.10
C PRO A 354 -13.90 -10.32 1.04
N GLY A 355 -14.40 -10.94 2.11
CA GLY A 355 -13.53 -11.48 3.13
C GLY A 355 -12.50 -12.36 2.43
N GLY A 356 -11.23 -12.25 2.84
CA GLY A 356 -10.14 -12.98 2.23
C GLY A 356 -9.63 -14.00 3.21
N THR A 357 -9.56 -15.27 2.82
CA THR A 357 -8.86 -16.29 3.60
C THR A 357 -7.73 -16.88 2.76
N THR A 358 -6.52 -16.87 3.30
CA THR A 358 -5.35 -17.55 2.72
C THR A 358 -5.12 -18.86 3.44
N LEU A 359 -5.37 -19.95 2.74
CA LEU A 359 -5.24 -21.32 3.23
C LEU A 359 -3.87 -21.87 2.85
N ARG A 360 -3.20 -22.51 3.81
CA ARG A 360 -1.98 -23.29 3.54
C ARG A 360 -2.37 -24.70 3.15
N SER A 361 -1.64 -25.32 2.22
CA SER A 361 -1.85 -26.71 1.87
C SER A 361 -1.54 -27.64 3.05
N ALA A 362 -2.30 -28.72 3.17
CA ALA A 362 -2.23 -29.66 4.27
C ALA A 362 -1.17 -30.73 3.98
N ALA A 363 0.05 -30.53 4.48
CA ALA A 363 1.20 -31.39 4.20
C ALA A 363 0.99 -32.91 4.47
N ALA A 364 0.04 -33.30 5.33
CA ALA A 364 -0.28 -34.70 5.59
C ALA A 364 -1.11 -35.36 4.46
N GLU A 365 -1.76 -34.55 3.64
CA GLU A 365 -2.65 -34.93 2.53
C GLU A 365 -2.13 -34.43 1.18
N ASP A 366 -0.99 -33.73 1.19
CA ASP A 366 -0.28 -33.31 -0.01
C ASP A 366 0.64 -34.44 -0.49
N GLY A 367 1.03 -34.36 -1.75
CA GLY A 367 1.99 -35.28 -2.34
C GLY A 367 2.09 -35.10 -3.84
N TYR A 368 2.83 -35.97 -4.50
CA TYR A 368 2.86 -35.98 -5.97
C TYR A 368 2.79 -37.40 -6.50
N VAL A 369 2.12 -37.56 -7.64
CA VAL A 369 2.05 -38.81 -8.38
C VAL A 369 2.92 -38.74 -9.62
N LYS A 370 3.46 -39.89 -10.03
CA LYS A 370 4.26 -40.02 -11.24
C LYS A 370 3.86 -41.21 -12.09
N ALA A 371 3.84 -41.04 -13.41
CA ALA A 371 3.50 -42.10 -14.35
C ALA A 371 4.29 -42.00 -15.67
N ALA A 372 4.22 -43.04 -16.49
CA ALA A 372 4.69 -42.98 -17.88
C ALA A 372 3.85 -41.99 -18.71
N GLY A 373 4.30 -41.64 -19.91
CA GLY A 373 3.63 -40.64 -20.77
C GLY A 373 2.22 -41.04 -21.21
N ASP A 374 1.93 -42.33 -21.28
CA ASP A 374 0.61 -42.90 -21.52
C ASP A 374 -0.24 -43.05 -20.24
N GLY A 375 0.30 -42.64 -19.09
CA GLY A 375 -0.32 -42.75 -17.77
C GLY A 375 -0.19 -44.12 -17.10
N THR A 376 0.49 -45.09 -17.72
CA THR A 376 0.73 -46.40 -17.11
C THR A 376 1.76 -46.33 -15.98
N ALA A 377 1.75 -47.36 -15.12
CA ALA A 377 2.66 -47.48 -13.98
C ALA A 377 2.68 -46.24 -13.07
N ALA A 378 1.49 -45.67 -12.85
CA ALA A 378 1.28 -44.60 -11.88
C ALA A 378 1.72 -45.07 -10.48
N ALA A 379 2.41 -44.18 -9.75
CA ALA A 379 2.89 -44.43 -8.41
C ALA A 379 2.97 -43.12 -7.63
N VAL A 380 2.87 -43.21 -6.31
CA VAL A 380 3.15 -42.06 -5.43
C VAL A 380 4.65 -41.76 -5.44
N GLY A 381 4.98 -40.48 -5.49
CA GLY A 381 6.32 -39.95 -5.41
C GLY A 381 6.93 -40.13 -4.01
N THR A 382 8.25 -40.29 -3.95
CA THR A 382 8.95 -40.61 -2.69
C THR A 382 9.96 -39.54 -2.27
N LEU A 383 10.10 -38.47 -3.03
CA LEU A 383 11.13 -37.43 -2.82
C LEU A 383 10.60 -36.19 -2.10
N GLU A 384 9.34 -36.19 -1.70
CA GLU A 384 8.66 -35.05 -1.10
C GLU A 384 9.38 -34.54 0.16
N ALA A 385 9.69 -35.43 1.10
CA ALA A 385 10.38 -35.07 2.34
C ALA A 385 11.76 -34.44 2.11
N SER A 386 12.42 -34.76 0.99
CA SER A 386 13.77 -34.26 0.68
C SER A 386 13.76 -32.97 -0.14
N TYR A 387 12.88 -32.87 -1.14
CA TYR A 387 12.93 -31.81 -2.15
C TYR A 387 11.61 -31.03 -2.30
N GLY A 388 10.51 -31.58 -1.81
CA GLY A 388 9.15 -31.08 -1.97
C GLY A 388 8.40 -31.72 -3.14
N LEU A 389 7.35 -31.06 -3.61
CA LEU A 389 6.40 -31.66 -4.56
C LEU A 389 6.91 -31.54 -6.01
N ALA A 390 7.05 -32.67 -6.70
CA ALA A 390 7.61 -32.68 -8.05
C ALA A 390 6.58 -32.34 -9.14
N LEU A 391 7.02 -31.57 -10.13
CA LEU A 391 6.24 -31.19 -11.31
C LEU A 391 7.10 -31.31 -12.58
N GLY A 392 6.53 -31.88 -13.65
CA GLY A 392 7.23 -32.07 -14.93
C GLY A 392 7.90 -33.44 -15.04
N ARG A 393 8.86 -33.63 -15.95
CA ARG A 393 9.46 -34.93 -16.26
C ARG A 393 10.78 -35.15 -15.52
N GLY A 394 10.80 -36.16 -14.66
CA GLY A 394 11.98 -36.56 -13.87
C GLY A 394 13.04 -37.31 -14.69
N THR A 395 14.18 -37.56 -14.05
CA THR A 395 15.29 -38.34 -14.63
C THR A 395 14.95 -39.81 -14.84
N ASP A 396 13.95 -40.34 -14.10
CA ASP A 396 13.37 -41.67 -14.29
C ASP A 396 12.45 -41.76 -15.52
N GLY A 397 12.30 -40.65 -16.25
CA GLY A 397 11.49 -40.55 -17.45
C GLY A 397 9.99 -40.47 -17.22
N LYS A 398 9.55 -40.46 -15.95
CA LYS A 398 8.14 -40.29 -15.57
C LYS A 398 7.77 -38.82 -15.46
N PHE A 399 6.50 -38.54 -15.68
CA PHE A 399 5.90 -37.22 -15.53
C PHE A 399 5.28 -37.11 -14.14
N ASN A 400 5.45 -35.97 -13.48
CA ASN A 400 5.01 -35.73 -12.12
C ASN A 400 3.87 -34.71 -12.09
N ARG A 401 2.87 -34.96 -11.25
CA ARG A 401 1.75 -34.04 -10.93
C ARG A 401 1.66 -33.92 -9.42
N ALA A 402 1.63 -32.70 -8.89
CA ALA A 402 1.43 -32.47 -7.47
C ALA A 402 -0.06 -32.41 -7.14
N VAL A 403 -0.45 -32.99 -6.02
CA VAL A 403 -1.80 -32.93 -5.44
C VAL A 403 -1.67 -32.19 -4.11
N LEU A 404 -2.51 -31.16 -3.95
CA LEU A 404 -2.52 -30.24 -2.82
C LEU A 404 -3.90 -30.26 -2.19
N SER A 405 -3.98 -30.32 -0.87
CA SER A 405 -5.22 -30.38 -0.10
C SER A 405 -5.39 -29.10 0.71
N PHE A 406 -6.55 -28.44 0.59
CA PHE A 406 -6.86 -27.23 1.35
C PHE A 406 -8.15 -27.45 2.14
N ASP A 407 -8.13 -27.17 3.45
CA ASP A 407 -9.36 -27.08 4.24
C ASP A 407 -10.10 -25.78 3.91
N THR A 408 -10.96 -25.87 2.90
CA THR A 408 -11.76 -24.74 2.41
C THR A 408 -13.04 -24.53 3.22
N SER A 409 -13.27 -25.29 4.29
CA SER A 409 -14.37 -25.03 5.23
C SER A 409 -14.22 -23.71 5.99
N ALA A 410 -13.00 -23.17 6.04
CA ALA A 410 -12.73 -21.83 6.56
C ALA A 410 -13.31 -20.69 5.70
N VAL A 411 -13.74 -20.96 4.47
CA VAL A 411 -14.45 -19.99 3.62
C VAL A 411 -15.92 -19.93 4.05
N PRO A 412 -16.44 -18.75 4.48
CA PRO A 412 -17.81 -18.64 4.98
C PRO A 412 -18.87 -19.12 3.97
N ALA A 413 -19.78 -19.96 4.44
CA ALA A 413 -20.80 -20.60 3.60
C ALA A 413 -21.80 -19.59 3.00
N ASP A 414 -22.06 -18.49 3.70
CA ASP A 414 -23.01 -17.43 3.33
C ASP A 414 -22.44 -16.38 2.35
N LYS A 415 -21.13 -16.45 2.05
CA LYS A 415 -20.44 -15.46 1.24
C LYS A 415 -20.27 -15.89 -0.21
N LYS A 416 -20.25 -15.00 -1.19
CA LYS A 416 -20.04 -15.36 -2.60
C LYS A 416 -18.55 -15.28 -2.93
N ILE A 417 -17.90 -16.38 -3.33
CA ILE A 417 -16.50 -16.33 -3.76
C ILE A 417 -16.42 -15.49 -5.04
N THR A 418 -15.59 -14.45 -5.01
CA THR A 418 -15.39 -13.51 -6.12
C THR A 418 -14.08 -13.80 -6.85
N ARG A 419 -13.07 -14.29 -6.13
CA ARG A 419 -11.73 -14.54 -6.68
C ARG A 419 -11.01 -15.61 -5.86
N ALA A 420 -10.18 -16.40 -6.52
CA ALA A 420 -9.23 -17.28 -5.84
C ALA A 420 -8.02 -17.56 -6.72
N TYR A 421 -6.84 -17.73 -6.12
CA TYR A 421 -5.59 -18.01 -6.84
C TYR A 421 -4.60 -18.75 -5.93
N LEU A 422 -3.64 -19.46 -6.52
CA LEU A 422 -2.57 -20.16 -5.80
C LEU A 422 -1.28 -19.36 -5.79
N THR A 423 -0.47 -19.51 -4.74
CA THR A 423 0.93 -19.07 -4.71
C THR A 423 1.85 -20.26 -4.49
N VAL A 424 2.74 -20.50 -5.46
CA VAL A 424 3.68 -21.64 -5.45
C VAL A 424 5.10 -21.12 -5.29
N THR A 425 5.83 -21.65 -4.30
CA THR A 425 7.26 -21.34 -4.10
C THR A 425 8.12 -22.45 -4.70
N ARG A 426 9.12 -22.10 -5.52
CA ARG A 426 10.05 -23.06 -6.11
C ARG A 426 11.28 -23.25 -5.22
N SER A 427 11.69 -24.50 -5.01
CA SER A 427 12.95 -24.82 -4.31
C SER A 427 14.09 -25.12 -5.27
N SER A 428 13.87 -26.05 -6.21
CA SER A 428 14.89 -26.57 -7.10
C SER A 428 14.26 -27.14 -8.38
N GLY A 429 15.09 -27.60 -9.32
CA GLY A 429 14.63 -28.20 -10.56
C GLY A 429 15.78 -28.43 -11.53
N SER A 430 15.48 -29.07 -12.65
CA SER A 430 16.44 -29.27 -13.76
C SER A 430 15.73 -28.99 -15.08
N GLY A 431 16.44 -28.36 -16.02
CA GLY A 431 15.84 -27.90 -17.27
C GLY A 431 14.76 -26.83 -17.08
N ASP A 432 14.05 -26.52 -18.17
CA ASP A 432 12.90 -25.63 -18.16
C ASP A 432 11.64 -26.39 -18.62
N PRO A 433 10.74 -26.76 -17.68
CA PRO A 433 9.54 -27.51 -18.02
C PRO A 433 8.48 -26.68 -18.76
N TRP A 434 8.57 -25.34 -18.76
CA TRP A 434 7.72 -24.46 -19.59
C TRP A 434 8.25 -24.32 -21.03
N ALA A 435 9.55 -24.50 -21.23
CA ALA A 435 10.17 -24.53 -22.56
C ALA A 435 10.23 -25.93 -23.18
N SER A 436 9.75 -26.97 -22.48
CA SER A 436 9.70 -28.35 -22.98
C SER A 436 8.27 -28.92 -22.93
N PRO A 437 7.60 -29.06 -24.07
CA PRO A 437 7.87 -28.36 -25.34
C PRO A 437 7.71 -26.83 -25.20
N ALA A 438 8.15 -26.07 -26.19
CA ALA A 438 8.08 -24.60 -26.13
C ALA A 438 6.64 -24.12 -25.92
N GLY A 439 6.43 -23.25 -24.92
CA GLY A 439 5.11 -22.73 -24.58
C GLY A 439 4.24 -23.69 -23.76
N ASN A 440 4.84 -24.68 -23.09
CA ASN A 440 4.12 -25.53 -22.16
C ASN A 440 3.62 -24.72 -20.95
N ARG A 441 2.51 -25.16 -20.36
CA ARG A 441 1.76 -24.41 -19.35
C ARG A 441 1.56 -25.26 -18.11
N LEU A 442 1.85 -24.68 -16.93
CA LEU A 442 1.57 -25.33 -15.65
C LEU A 442 0.13 -25.00 -15.25
N LEU A 443 -0.74 -25.98 -15.39
CA LEU A 443 -2.18 -25.86 -15.15
C LEU A 443 -2.54 -26.21 -13.71
N VAL A 444 -3.56 -25.52 -13.21
CA VAL A 444 -4.23 -25.75 -11.93
C VAL A 444 -5.56 -26.45 -12.22
N ASP A 445 -5.68 -27.73 -11.88
CA ASP A 445 -6.97 -28.42 -11.86
C ASP A 445 -7.57 -28.33 -10.44
N VAL A 446 -8.87 -28.05 -10.30
CA VAL A 446 -9.58 -27.94 -9.01
C VAL A 446 -10.62 -29.06 -8.89
N HIS A 447 -10.67 -29.72 -7.75
CA HIS A 447 -11.66 -30.75 -7.45
C HIS A 447 -12.38 -30.47 -6.14
N GLN A 448 -13.71 -30.63 -6.20
CA GLN A 448 -14.59 -30.46 -5.04
C GLN A 448 -14.51 -31.73 -4.18
N GLY A 449 -13.78 -31.67 -3.07
CA GLY A 449 -13.48 -32.84 -2.25
C GLY A 449 -12.08 -33.39 -2.52
N CYS A 450 -11.91 -34.67 -2.23
CA CYS A 450 -10.67 -35.41 -2.43
C CYS A 450 -10.71 -36.18 -3.76
N LEU A 451 -9.60 -36.17 -4.50
CA LEU A 451 -9.35 -37.06 -5.62
C LEU A 451 -9.16 -38.46 -5.04
N GLY A 452 -10.11 -39.36 -5.29
CA GLY A 452 -10.05 -40.69 -4.66
C GLY A 452 -10.11 -40.61 -3.14
N GLY A 453 -9.09 -41.14 -2.46
CA GLY A 453 -8.83 -40.89 -1.04
C GLY A 453 -8.13 -39.55 -0.79
N CYS A 454 -8.37 -38.89 0.35
CA CYS A 454 -7.69 -37.62 0.65
C CYS A 454 -6.15 -37.74 0.78
N ALA A 455 -5.65 -38.95 1.06
CA ALA A 455 -4.23 -39.23 0.97
C ALA A 455 -3.84 -39.56 -0.48
N VAL A 456 -2.75 -38.96 -0.96
CA VAL A 456 -2.29 -39.14 -2.34
C VAL A 456 -2.05 -40.61 -2.68
N GLU A 457 -2.66 -41.06 -3.76
CA GLU A 457 -2.62 -42.44 -4.24
C GLU A 457 -2.33 -42.53 -5.74
N PRO A 458 -1.85 -43.68 -6.26
CA PRO A 458 -1.52 -43.80 -7.68
C PRO A 458 -2.67 -43.45 -8.64
N ALA A 459 -3.92 -43.66 -8.22
CA ALA A 459 -5.10 -43.37 -9.03
C ALA A 459 -5.31 -41.86 -9.30
N ASP A 460 -4.75 -40.98 -8.47
CA ASP A 460 -4.87 -39.51 -8.62
C ASP A 460 -4.24 -38.99 -9.91
N TRP A 461 -3.36 -39.80 -10.52
CA TRP A 461 -2.80 -39.51 -11.82
C TRP A 461 -3.89 -39.23 -12.85
N SER A 462 -4.89 -40.11 -12.94
CA SER A 462 -5.97 -40.06 -13.93
C SER A 462 -7.33 -39.72 -13.33
N ALA A 463 -7.41 -39.49 -12.03
CA ALA A 463 -8.65 -39.10 -11.35
C ALA A 463 -9.29 -37.87 -12.04
N PRO A 464 -10.61 -37.91 -12.31
CA PRO A 464 -11.33 -36.78 -12.86
C PRO A 464 -11.37 -35.63 -11.86
N VAL A 465 -11.38 -34.40 -12.36
CA VAL A 465 -11.41 -33.16 -11.58
C VAL A 465 -12.70 -32.40 -11.88
N SER A 466 -13.15 -31.57 -10.95
CA SER A 466 -14.38 -30.78 -11.14
C SER A 466 -14.17 -29.65 -12.16
N ALA A 467 -12.97 -29.06 -12.18
CA ALA A 467 -12.58 -28.03 -13.14
C ALA A 467 -11.12 -28.24 -13.57
N ALA A 468 -10.90 -28.69 -14.80
CA ALA A 468 -9.57 -28.88 -15.37
C ALA A 468 -9.02 -27.56 -15.95
N GLY A 469 -7.72 -27.27 -15.72
CA GLY A 469 -7.09 -26.06 -16.25
C GLY A 469 -7.77 -24.76 -15.81
N ALA A 470 -8.24 -24.71 -14.57
CA ALA A 470 -8.97 -23.58 -14.02
C ALA A 470 -8.10 -22.32 -13.87
N ALA A 471 -6.78 -22.47 -13.74
CA ALA A 471 -5.81 -21.37 -13.76
C ALA A 471 -4.46 -21.85 -14.28
N GLU A 472 -3.53 -20.92 -14.49
CA GLU A 472 -2.16 -21.21 -14.89
C GLU A 472 -1.15 -20.56 -13.95
N VAL A 473 -0.09 -21.29 -13.59
CA VAL A 473 1.06 -20.74 -12.87
C VAL A 473 2.09 -20.26 -13.92
N PRO A 474 2.46 -18.96 -13.93
CA PRO A 474 3.39 -18.42 -14.91
C PRO A 474 4.77 -19.05 -14.73
N ALA A 475 5.60 -19.02 -15.78
CA ALA A 475 6.97 -19.50 -15.70
C ALA A 475 7.80 -18.67 -14.70
N PHE A 476 8.57 -19.36 -13.85
CA PHE A 476 9.41 -18.73 -12.83
C PHE A 476 10.63 -19.59 -12.49
N THR A 477 11.77 -18.94 -12.28
CA THR A 477 13.07 -19.60 -12.10
C THR A 477 13.51 -19.66 -10.64
N THR A 478 13.09 -18.70 -9.81
CA THR A 478 13.34 -18.64 -8.36
C THR A 478 12.15 -18.01 -7.64
N GLY A 479 12.09 -18.16 -6.32
CA GLY A 479 11.07 -17.49 -5.49
C GLY A 479 9.67 -18.08 -5.63
N ALA A 480 8.67 -17.22 -5.42
CA ALA A 480 7.26 -17.58 -5.50
C ALA A 480 6.58 -16.96 -6.72
N ALA A 481 5.60 -17.66 -7.27
CA ALA A 481 4.75 -17.19 -8.35
C ALA A 481 3.28 -17.44 -8.00
N SER A 482 2.44 -16.43 -8.26
CA SER A 482 0.99 -16.56 -8.16
C SER A 482 0.40 -17.04 -9.48
N SER A 483 -0.60 -17.92 -9.42
CA SER A 483 -1.38 -18.30 -10.60
C SER A 483 -2.21 -17.11 -11.10
N THR A 484 -2.73 -17.23 -12.32
CA THR A 484 -3.91 -16.46 -12.71
C THR A 484 -5.08 -16.76 -11.76
N ASP A 485 -6.11 -15.92 -11.77
CA ASP A 485 -7.33 -16.21 -11.04
C ASP A 485 -7.98 -17.50 -11.55
N LEU A 486 -8.58 -18.26 -10.63
CA LEU A 486 -9.39 -19.42 -10.96
C LEU A 486 -10.57 -18.98 -11.84
N SER A 487 -10.77 -19.70 -12.93
CA SER A 487 -11.94 -19.57 -13.80
C SER A 487 -13.25 -19.76 -13.03
N PRO A 488 -14.40 -19.34 -13.57
CA PRO A 488 -15.70 -19.55 -12.92
C PRO A 488 -15.99 -21.02 -12.54
N ALA A 489 -15.55 -21.97 -13.37
CA ALA A 489 -15.66 -23.40 -13.05
C ALA A 489 -14.75 -23.81 -11.87
N GLY A 490 -13.55 -23.23 -11.77
CA GLY A 490 -12.65 -23.42 -10.64
C GLY A 490 -13.21 -22.86 -9.34
N LEU A 491 -13.78 -21.65 -9.36
CA LEU A 491 -14.43 -21.06 -8.20
C LEU A 491 -15.63 -21.91 -7.73
N ALA A 492 -16.44 -22.41 -8.66
CA ALA A 492 -17.58 -23.28 -8.35
C ALA A 492 -17.16 -24.64 -7.79
N ALA A 493 -15.93 -25.09 -8.04
CA ALA A 493 -15.38 -26.34 -7.54
C ALA A 493 -14.81 -26.25 -6.12
N ILE A 494 -14.73 -25.06 -5.50
CA ILE A 494 -14.26 -24.91 -4.12
C ILE A 494 -15.30 -25.50 -3.16
N ASN A 495 -14.90 -26.54 -2.42
CA ASN A 495 -15.73 -27.26 -1.47
C ASN A 495 -15.76 -26.59 -0.10
N ARG A 496 -16.76 -25.74 0.16
CA ARG A 496 -16.89 -25.05 1.46
C ARG A 496 -17.35 -25.94 2.62
N LEU A 497 -17.61 -27.22 2.37
CA LEU A 497 -17.99 -28.18 3.41
C LEU A 497 -16.81 -29.03 3.90
N GLY A 498 -15.60 -28.79 3.37
CA GLY A 498 -14.41 -29.54 3.75
C GLY A 498 -13.25 -29.29 2.79
N THR A 499 -12.56 -30.36 2.41
CA THR A 499 -11.36 -30.29 1.58
C THR A 499 -11.67 -29.92 0.13
N THR A 500 -10.86 -29.03 -0.44
CA THR A 500 -10.68 -28.84 -1.89
C THR A 500 -9.31 -29.35 -2.27
N GLN A 501 -9.24 -30.34 -3.16
CA GLN A 501 -7.96 -30.77 -3.73
C GLN A 501 -7.66 -30.09 -5.06
N ILE A 502 -6.40 -29.72 -5.22
CA ILE A 502 -5.87 -29.07 -6.40
C ILE A 502 -4.74 -29.90 -6.98
N ARG A 503 -4.83 -30.20 -8.28
CA ARG A 503 -3.76 -30.91 -8.99
C ARG A 503 -3.01 -29.96 -9.91
N LEU A 504 -1.73 -29.78 -9.63
CA LEU A 504 -0.80 -29.06 -10.51
C LEU A 504 -0.21 -30.02 -11.53
N ARG A 505 -0.33 -29.69 -12.82
CA ARG A 505 0.23 -30.50 -13.91
C ARG A 505 0.62 -29.65 -15.10
N PHE A 506 1.62 -30.09 -15.85
CA PHE A 506 1.87 -29.49 -17.15
C PHE A 506 0.80 -29.94 -18.16
N ALA A 507 0.41 -29.02 -19.04
CA ALA A 507 -0.56 -29.25 -20.10
C ALA A 507 -0.08 -30.34 -21.08
N GLN A 508 1.22 -30.37 -21.36
CA GLN A 508 1.87 -31.35 -22.22
C GLN A 508 3.04 -32.01 -21.48
N GLY A 509 3.37 -33.24 -21.86
CA GLY A 509 4.57 -33.92 -21.36
C GLY A 509 5.84 -33.29 -21.93
N GLN A 510 6.80 -32.96 -21.07
CA GLN A 510 8.15 -32.57 -21.47
C GLN A 510 8.82 -33.61 -22.36
N THR A 511 9.57 -33.15 -23.37
CA THR A 511 10.29 -34.00 -24.35
C THR A 511 11.64 -34.52 -23.83
N SER A 512 12.15 -33.93 -22.75
CA SER A 512 13.38 -34.31 -22.07
C SER A 512 13.22 -34.16 -20.55
N THR A 513 14.25 -34.49 -19.76
CA THR A 513 14.25 -34.21 -18.33
C THR A 513 14.12 -32.72 -18.09
N ALA A 514 12.96 -32.30 -17.59
CA ALA A 514 12.65 -30.93 -17.27
C ALA A 514 11.58 -30.91 -16.17
N TYR A 515 11.95 -30.45 -14.99
CA TYR A 515 11.09 -30.51 -13.80
C TYR A 515 11.44 -29.41 -12.80
N LEU A 516 10.50 -29.14 -11.90
CA LEU A 516 10.73 -28.34 -10.70
C LEU A 516 10.17 -29.05 -9.46
N PHE A 517 10.64 -28.60 -8.31
CA PHE A 517 10.06 -28.92 -7.01
C PHE A 517 9.41 -27.67 -6.40
N ALA A 518 8.16 -27.79 -5.97
CA ALA A 518 7.57 -26.84 -5.05
C ALA A 518 8.20 -27.01 -3.66
N ASN A 519 8.44 -25.91 -2.96
CA ASN A 519 9.27 -25.89 -1.76
C ASN A 519 8.57 -26.56 -0.56
N LYS A 520 9.22 -27.57 0.03
CA LYS A 520 8.72 -28.26 1.23
C LYS A 520 8.62 -27.37 2.47
N ASP A 521 9.45 -26.33 2.56
CA ASP A 521 9.53 -25.44 3.73
C ASP A 521 8.62 -24.21 3.58
N ALA A 522 8.00 -24.04 2.40
CA ALA A 522 7.07 -22.96 2.10
C ALA A 522 5.83 -23.56 1.43
N PRO A 523 4.78 -23.91 2.22
CA PRO A 523 3.60 -24.58 1.69
C PRO A 523 2.94 -23.74 0.61
N VAL A 524 2.35 -24.42 -0.38
CA VAL A 524 1.55 -23.75 -1.40
C VAL A 524 0.34 -23.14 -0.70
N THR A 525 -0.01 -21.90 -1.06
CA THR A 525 -1.20 -21.26 -0.50
C THR A 525 -2.29 -21.10 -1.54
N LEU A 526 -3.55 -21.20 -1.09
CA LEU A 526 -4.75 -20.85 -1.83
C LEU A 526 -5.36 -19.61 -1.18
N THR A 527 -5.41 -18.50 -1.90
CA THR A 527 -6.11 -17.28 -1.45
C THR A 527 -7.52 -17.32 -2.02
N VAL A 528 -8.54 -17.11 -1.19
CA VAL A 528 -9.95 -17.06 -1.57
C VAL A 528 -10.57 -15.76 -1.05
N GLU A 529 -11.12 -14.96 -1.96
CA GLU A 529 -11.82 -13.70 -1.69
C GLU A 529 -13.34 -13.92 -1.87
N TYR A 530 -14.18 -13.46 -0.93
CA TYR A 530 -15.64 -13.73 -0.91
C TYR A 530 -16.54 -12.60 -0.35
N GLU A 531 -17.53 -12.09 -1.09
CA GLU A 531 -18.40 -10.95 -0.70
C GLU A 531 -19.65 -11.32 0.10
#